data_AF-A0A966TSR3-F1
#
_entry.id   AF-A0A966TSR3-F1
#
_cell.length_a   1.000
_cell.length_b   1.000
_cell.length_c   1.000
_cell.angle_alpha   90.00
_cell.angle_beta   90.00
_cell.angle_gamma   90.00
#
_symmetry.space_group_name_H-M   'P 1'
#
loop_
_entity.id
_entity.type
_entity.pdbx_description
1 polymer ?
#
loop_
_entity_poly.entity_id
_entity_poly.type
_entity_poly.pdbx_seq_one_letter_code
_entity_poly.pdbx_strand_id
1 'polypeptide(L)'
;MALRDRMAREFGYDRLPRVGLAGGIATPHAVAAAFAMGAAYVLVGTVHQACVESGTSDLVRGMLAQAEQADCAMAPAADMFEMGVKVQVLKRGTLFAMRAQKLYDWYRQYAGFEQMPAADRQQLEGQILGRPFDAVWADCEKFFTVRDPSQLPRAAADPRHRMALVFRWYLSQASRWATAGEAQRKTDFQVWCGPGMGAFNEWTRGTFLEDPSRRCLATVARNLMYGAAVLKRAEVAVLCGATGESPRVEPLEPEEIDRRCALPAGSASARASA
;
A
#
# COMPACT_ATOMS: atom_id res chain seq x y z
N MET A 1 22.41 4.50 -6.09
CA MET A 1 23.45 3.88 -6.94
C MET A 1 24.84 3.96 -6.31
N ALA A 2 25.29 5.12 -5.82
CA ALA A 2 26.65 5.30 -5.28
C ALA A 2 27.14 4.24 -4.27
N LEU A 3 26.31 3.82 -3.31
CA LEU A 3 26.67 2.76 -2.37
C LEU A 3 26.95 1.43 -3.09
N ARG A 4 26.07 1.03 -4.02
CA ARG A 4 26.24 -0.19 -4.83
C ARG A 4 27.57 -0.16 -5.56
N ASP A 5 27.90 0.96 -6.22
CA ASP A 5 29.13 1.11 -6.99
C ASP A 5 30.39 1.07 -6.10
N ARG A 6 30.31 1.59 -4.87
CA ARG A 6 31.39 1.47 -3.87
C ARG A 6 31.58 0.01 -3.45
N MET A 7 30.52 -0.68 -3.07
CA MET A 7 30.58 -2.08 -2.64
C MET A 7 31.04 -3.00 -3.79
N ALA A 8 30.61 -2.73 -5.02
CA ALA A 8 31.05 -3.51 -6.18
C ALA A 8 32.56 -3.40 -6.43
N ARG A 9 33.15 -2.22 -6.22
CA ARG A 9 34.61 -2.02 -6.30
C ARG A 9 35.36 -2.68 -5.15
N GLU A 10 34.79 -2.63 -3.94
CA GLU A 10 35.39 -3.22 -2.74
C GLU A 10 35.41 -4.76 -2.79
N PHE A 11 34.32 -5.37 -3.21
CA PHE A 11 34.15 -6.83 -3.16
C PHE A 11 34.36 -7.54 -4.49
N GLY A 12 34.50 -6.83 -5.61
CA GLY A 12 34.82 -7.42 -6.91
C GLY A 12 33.78 -8.42 -7.43
N TYR A 13 32.48 -8.14 -7.26
CA TYR A 13 31.42 -9.08 -7.67
C TYR A 13 31.43 -9.39 -9.18
N ASP A 14 31.35 -10.67 -9.55
CA ASP A 14 31.16 -11.13 -10.95
C ASP A 14 29.85 -10.62 -11.57
N ARG A 15 28.84 -10.40 -10.74
CA ARG A 15 27.54 -9.85 -11.12
C ARG A 15 27.19 -8.69 -10.22
N LEU A 16 27.05 -7.50 -10.81
CA LEU A 16 26.72 -6.30 -10.05
C LEU A 16 25.35 -6.43 -9.36
N PRO A 17 25.26 -6.10 -8.06
CA PRO A 17 23.98 -5.97 -7.39
C PRO A 17 23.10 -4.94 -8.10
N ARG A 18 21.81 -5.25 -8.20
CA ARG A 18 20.80 -4.39 -8.82
C ARG A 18 20.08 -3.62 -7.72
N VAL A 19 19.85 -2.33 -7.96
CA VAL A 19 19.07 -1.48 -7.05
C VAL A 19 17.81 -1.08 -7.78
N GLY A 20 16.66 -1.50 -7.27
CA GLY A 20 15.36 -1.08 -7.76
C GLY A 20 14.81 0.13 -7.02
N LEU A 21 13.59 0.54 -7.39
CA LEU A 21 12.87 1.62 -6.73
C LEU A 21 11.40 1.24 -6.50
N ALA A 22 10.91 1.53 -5.30
CA ALA A 22 9.53 1.30 -4.87
C ALA A 22 9.00 2.55 -4.14
N GLY A 23 7.68 2.62 -3.95
CA GLY A 23 7.03 3.75 -3.28
C GLY A 23 6.66 4.87 -4.23
N GLY A 24 5.37 5.21 -4.30
CA GLY A 24 4.85 6.22 -5.23
C GLY A 24 4.81 5.80 -6.71
N ILE A 25 5.26 4.59 -7.06
CA ILE A 25 5.21 4.07 -8.44
C ILE A 25 3.80 3.58 -8.76
N ALA A 26 3.04 4.45 -9.44
CA ALA A 26 1.63 4.22 -9.72
C ALA A 26 1.15 4.77 -11.07
N THR A 27 2.04 5.39 -11.86
CA THR A 27 1.73 5.92 -13.20
C THR A 27 2.88 5.63 -14.15
N PRO A 28 2.65 5.64 -15.48
CA PRO A 28 3.74 5.51 -16.46
C PRO A 28 4.86 6.55 -16.27
N HIS A 29 4.50 7.78 -15.87
CA HIS A 29 5.43 8.85 -15.57
C HIS A 29 6.34 8.51 -14.37
N ALA A 30 5.78 7.98 -13.30
CA ALA A 30 6.54 7.57 -12.12
C ALA A 30 7.52 6.42 -12.46
N VAL A 31 7.08 5.47 -13.29
CA VAL A 31 7.94 4.38 -13.79
C VAL A 31 9.08 4.92 -14.66
N ALA A 32 8.78 5.82 -15.61
CA ALA A 32 9.79 6.45 -16.47
C ALA A 32 10.84 7.21 -15.64
N ALA A 33 10.39 8.01 -14.65
CA ALA A 33 11.26 8.74 -13.74
C ALA A 33 12.15 7.80 -12.90
N ALA A 34 11.60 6.68 -12.41
CA ALA A 34 12.37 5.68 -11.67
C ALA A 34 13.52 5.11 -12.51
N PHE A 35 13.25 4.76 -13.78
CA PHE A 35 14.29 4.29 -14.70
C PHE A 35 15.28 5.40 -15.08
N ALA A 36 14.85 6.65 -15.19
CA ALA A 36 15.75 7.79 -15.42
C ALA A 36 16.70 8.02 -14.23
N MET A 37 16.25 7.79 -12.99
CA MET A 37 17.10 7.79 -11.79
C MET A 37 18.05 6.58 -11.69
N GLY A 38 18.02 5.67 -12.66
CA GLY A 38 18.92 4.52 -12.74
C GLY A 38 18.40 3.25 -12.06
N ALA A 39 17.12 3.19 -11.67
CA ALA A 39 16.54 1.98 -11.09
C ALA A 39 16.67 0.80 -12.07
N ALA A 40 17.13 -0.35 -11.59
CA ALA A 40 17.24 -1.57 -12.40
C ALA A 40 15.87 -2.26 -12.60
N TYR A 41 14.94 -2.02 -11.68
CA TYR A 41 13.57 -2.50 -11.71
C TYR A 41 12.70 -1.59 -10.84
N VAL A 42 11.40 -1.62 -11.05
CA VAL A 42 10.43 -0.92 -10.21
C VAL A 42 9.57 -1.92 -9.45
N LEU A 43 9.07 -1.52 -8.29
CA LEU A 43 8.09 -2.28 -7.53
C LEU A 43 6.84 -1.43 -7.28
N VAL A 44 5.71 -2.08 -7.49
CA VAL A 44 4.38 -1.48 -7.45
C VAL A 44 3.57 -2.23 -6.39
N GLY A 45 2.98 -1.49 -5.45
CA GLY A 45 2.26 -2.06 -4.30
C GLY A 45 0.79 -1.69 -4.31
N THR A 46 0.47 -0.49 -3.83
CA THR A 46 -0.90 -0.02 -3.60
C THR A 46 -1.86 -0.24 -4.79
N VAL A 47 -1.46 0.03 -6.04
CA VAL A 47 -2.34 -0.17 -7.21
C VAL A 47 -2.67 -1.65 -7.47
N HIS A 48 -1.77 -2.58 -7.15
CA HIS A 48 -2.05 -4.01 -7.27
C HIS A 48 -3.06 -4.50 -6.23
N GLN A 49 -3.15 -3.82 -5.07
CA GLN A 49 -4.23 -4.08 -4.10
C GLN A 49 -5.61 -3.70 -4.63
N ALA A 50 -5.69 -2.82 -5.64
CA ALA A 50 -6.95 -2.48 -6.31
C ALA A 50 -7.34 -3.49 -7.41
N CYS A 51 -6.48 -4.47 -7.73
CA CYS A 51 -6.71 -5.43 -8.79
C CYS A 51 -7.54 -6.62 -8.29
N VAL A 52 -8.28 -7.27 -9.18
CA VAL A 52 -9.21 -8.37 -8.87
C VAL A 52 -8.53 -9.59 -8.24
N GLU A 53 -7.24 -9.80 -8.53
CA GLU A 53 -6.45 -10.90 -7.98
C GLU A 53 -5.95 -10.64 -6.55
N SER A 54 -6.11 -9.41 -6.05
CA SER A 54 -5.71 -9.07 -4.68
C SER A 54 -6.54 -9.86 -3.65
N GLY A 55 -5.88 -10.35 -2.61
CA GLY A 55 -6.53 -11.06 -1.50
C GLY A 55 -7.37 -10.16 -0.57
N THR A 56 -7.79 -8.97 -1.01
CA THR A 56 -8.69 -8.09 -0.24
C THR A 56 -10.14 -8.28 -0.69
N SER A 57 -11.08 -7.61 -0.03
CA SER A 57 -12.51 -7.69 -0.38
C SER A 57 -12.87 -6.75 -1.54
N ASP A 58 -13.98 -7.04 -2.22
CA ASP A 58 -14.54 -6.14 -3.24
C ASP A 58 -14.90 -4.76 -2.68
N LEU A 59 -15.34 -4.70 -1.41
CA LEU A 59 -15.58 -3.44 -0.72
C LEU A 59 -14.32 -2.58 -0.65
N VAL A 60 -13.18 -3.19 -0.30
CA VAL A 60 -11.89 -2.49 -0.25
C VAL A 60 -11.42 -2.08 -1.65
N ARG A 61 -11.54 -2.95 -2.66
CA ARG A 61 -11.23 -2.59 -4.06
C ARG A 61 -12.06 -1.39 -4.53
N GLY A 62 -13.36 -1.38 -4.22
CA GLY A 62 -14.24 -0.24 -4.50
C GLY A 62 -13.81 1.04 -3.77
N MET A 63 -13.40 0.94 -2.49
CA MET A 63 -12.86 2.09 -1.75
C MET A 63 -11.56 2.62 -2.36
N LEU A 64 -10.65 1.73 -2.77
CA LEU A 64 -9.39 2.09 -3.40
C LEU A 64 -9.60 2.78 -4.76
N ALA A 65 -10.58 2.33 -5.55
CA ALA A 65 -10.91 2.95 -6.84
C ALA A 65 -11.43 4.39 -6.72
N GLN A 66 -11.94 4.78 -5.54
CA GLN A 66 -12.45 6.12 -5.25
C GLN A 66 -11.45 7.00 -4.51
N ALA A 67 -10.25 6.51 -4.21
CA ALA A 67 -9.25 7.26 -3.46
C ALA A 67 -8.60 8.35 -4.33
N GLU A 68 -8.43 9.53 -3.76
CA GLU A 68 -7.64 10.63 -4.31
C GLU A 68 -6.28 10.74 -3.61
N GLN A 69 -5.37 11.57 -4.12
CA GLN A 69 -4.01 11.67 -3.57
C GLN A 69 -4.01 12.14 -2.11
N ALA A 70 -4.95 13.00 -1.75
CA ALA A 70 -5.10 13.56 -0.41
C ALA A 70 -5.84 12.62 0.57
N ASP A 71 -6.29 11.45 0.13
CA ASP A 71 -7.13 10.52 0.91
C ASP A 71 -6.34 9.51 1.74
N CYS A 72 -5.04 9.74 1.92
CA CYS A 72 -4.19 8.92 2.79
C CYS A 72 -3.83 9.66 4.09
N ALA A 73 -3.54 8.90 5.14
CA ALA A 73 -3.04 9.41 6.42
C ALA A 73 -2.05 8.43 7.04
N MET A 74 -1.26 8.91 8.00
CA MET A 74 -0.43 8.05 8.85
C MET A 74 -1.24 7.58 10.06
N ALA A 75 -1.21 6.29 10.37
CA ALA A 75 -1.88 5.68 11.51
C ALA A 75 -0.93 4.76 12.28
N PRO A 76 -1.09 4.59 13.61
CA PRO A 76 -0.28 3.67 14.40
C PRO A 76 -0.30 2.23 13.86
N ALA A 77 0.88 1.61 13.81
CA ALA A 77 1.06 0.22 13.41
C ALA A 77 0.82 -0.73 14.58
N ALA A 78 0.27 -1.92 14.34
CA ALA A 78 -0.09 -2.88 15.40
C ALA A 78 1.10 -3.62 16.02
N ASP A 79 2.16 -3.85 15.23
CA ASP A 79 3.37 -4.60 15.59
C ASP A 79 4.34 -3.79 16.45
N MET A 80 4.40 -2.48 16.22
CA MET A 80 5.26 -1.53 16.93
C MET A 80 4.44 -0.36 17.52
N PHE A 81 3.23 -0.68 18.00
CA PHE A 81 2.27 0.30 18.52
C PHE A 81 2.86 1.13 19.66
N GLU A 82 3.47 0.46 20.64
CA GLU A 82 4.05 1.05 21.83
C GLU A 82 5.22 1.99 21.50
N MET A 83 5.93 1.73 20.39
CA MET A 83 7.03 2.54 19.88
C MET A 83 6.58 3.74 19.04
N GLY A 84 5.26 3.88 18.78
CA GLY A 84 4.71 5.00 18.00
C GLY A 84 5.00 4.95 16.52
N VAL A 85 5.38 3.79 15.98
CA VAL A 85 5.58 3.62 14.54
C VAL A 85 4.25 3.78 13.83
N LYS A 86 4.28 4.44 12.66
CA LYS A 86 3.10 4.70 11.85
C LYS A 86 3.25 4.12 10.44
N VAL A 87 2.12 3.70 9.88
CA VAL A 87 1.98 3.23 8.50
C VAL A 87 1.00 4.10 7.74
N GLN A 88 1.11 4.10 6.41
CA GLN A 88 0.24 4.87 5.53
C GLN A 88 -1.03 4.07 5.20
N VAL A 89 -2.19 4.66 5.46
CA VAL A 89 -3.51 4.04 5.29
C VAL A 89 -4.49 4.98 4.60
N LEU A 90 -5.51 4.42 3.96
CA LEU A 90 -6.65 5.17 3.44
C LEU A 90 -7.45 5.78 4.59
N LYS A 91 -7.81 7.08 4.47
CA LYS A 91 -8.72 7.77 5.41
C LYS A 91 -10.10 8.07 4.82
N ARG A 92 -10.27 7.99 3.50
CA ARG A 92 -11.58 8.18 2.87
C ARG A 92 -12.44 6.93 3.04
N GLY A 93 -13.67 7.12 3.50
CA GLY A 93 -14.64 6.03 3.66
C GLY A 93 -14.39 5.11 4.87
N THR A 94 -13.43 5.43 5.73
CA THR A 94 -13.12 4.71 6.98
C THR A 94 -12.67 5.70 8.05
N LEU A 95 -12.97 5.41 9.32
CA LEU A 95 -12.53 6.17 10.49
C LEU A 95 -11.29 5.55 11.15
N PHE A 96 -10.75 4.46 10.59
CA PHE A 96 -9.63 3.71 11.16
C PHE A 96 -8.46 4.61 11.56
N ALA A 97 -7.98 5.50 10.67
CA ALA A 97 -6.82 6.35 10.97
C ALA A 97 -7.03 7.24 12.21
N MET A 98 -8.23 7.81 12.35
CA MET A 98 -8.61 8.64 13.49
C MET A 98 -8.74 7.80 14.77
N ARG A 99 -9.44 6.66 14.69
CA ARG A 99 -9.63 5.74 15.82
C ARG A 99 -8.29 5.18 16.31
N ALA A 100 -7.43 4.74 15.40
CA ALA A 100 -6.09 4.24 15.71
C ALA A 100 -5.21 5.31 16.39
N GLN A 101 -5.24 6.55 15.89
CA GLN A 101 -4.53 7.66 16.54
C GLN A 101 -5.08 7.92 17.96
N LYS A 102 -6.40 7.91 18.14
CA LYS A 102 -7.04 8.08 19.45
C LYS A 102 -6.62 6.99 20.44
N LEU A 103 -6.54 5.73 20.01
CA LEU A 103 -6.00 4.63 20.84
C LEU A 103 -4.57 4.90 21.28
N TYR A 104 -3.72 5.39 20.38
CA TYR A 104 -2.34 5.73 20.71
C TYR A 104 -2.24 6.91 21.69
N ASP A 105 -3.08 7.93 21.51
CA ASP A 105 -3.13 9.08 22.40
C ASP A 105 -3.55 8.65 23.82
N TRP A 106 -4.59 7.81 23.95
CA TRP A 106 -4.98 7.23 25.23
C TRP A 106 -3.89 6.34 25.85
N TYR A 107 -3.20 5.52 25.05
CA TYR A 107 -2.08 4.71 25.52
C TYR A 107 -0.91 5.55 26.06
N ARG A 108 -0.68 6.74 25.50
CA ARG A 108 0.32 7.69 25.99
C ARG A 108 -0.14 8.43 27.24
N GLN A 109 -1.42 8.73 27.34
CA GLN A 109 -1.99 9.56 28.40
C GLN A 109 -2.25 8.79 29.69
N TYR A 110 -2.69 7.53 29.61
CA TYR A 110 -3.14 6.76 30.76
C TYR A 110 -2.22 5.56 31.03
N ALA A 111 -2.00 5.23 32.32
CA ALA A 111 -1.19 4.08 32.71
C ALA A 111 -1.98 2.75 32.74
N GLY A 112 -3.23 2.75 32.30
CA GLY A 112 -4.09 1.58 32.22
C GLY A 112 -5.54 1.97 31.92
N PHE A 113 -6.35 0.98 31.52
CA PHE A 113 -7.77 1.18 31.19
C PHE A 113 -8.56 1.74 32.38
N GLU A 114 -8.29 1.27 33.60
CA GLU A 114 -8.96 1.69 34.82
C GLU A 114 -8.77 3.16 35.16
N GLN A 115 -7.66 3.75 34.71
CA GLN A 115 -7.35 5.17 34.94
C GLN A 115 -8.00 6.09 33.90
N MET A 116 -8.61 5.53 32.85
CA MET A 116 -9.32 6.31 31.85
C MET A 116 -10.62 6.89 32.44
N PRO A 117 -10.93 8.18 32.20
CA PRO A 117 -12.22 8.77 32.53
C PRO A 117 -13.38 7.93 31.98
N ALA A 118 -14.52 7.91 32.69
CA ALA A 118 -15.69 7.12 32.30
C ALA A 118 -16.16 7.40 30.86
N ALA A 119 -16.12 8.67 30.44
CA ALA A 119 -16.47 9.07 29.07
C ALA A 119 -15.54 8.45 28.01
N ASP A 120 -14.22 8.42 28.26
CA ASP A 120 -13.25 7.81 27.34
C ASP A 120 -13.42 6.29 27.27
N ARG A 121 -13.71 5.63 28.40
CA ARG A 121 -14.00 4.17 28.43
C ARG A 121 -15.25 3.83 27.64
N GLN A 122 -16.33 4.58 27.86
CA GLN A 122 -17.58 4.42 27.09
C GLN A 122 -17.37 4.65 25.59
N GLN A 123 -16.55 5.65 25.23
CA GLN A 123 -16.20 5.90 23.84
C GLN A 123 -15.42 4.72 23.23
N LEU A 124 -14.40 4.22 23.93
CA LEU A 124 -13.60 3.08 23.49
C LEU A 124 -14.48 1.84 23.23
N GLU A 125 -15.29 1.45 24.20
CA GLU A 125 -16.12 0.25 24.13
C GLU A 125 -17.23 0.39 23.08
N GLY A 126 -17.92 1.53 23.05
CA GLY A 126 -19.07 1.75 22.18
C GLY A 126 -18.70 2.04 20.71
N GLN A 127 -17.66 2.84 20.47
CA GLN A 127 -17.37 3.36 19.12
C GLN A 127 -16.22 2.66 18.41
N ILE A 128 -15.32 1.99 19.14
CA ILE A 128 -14.10 1.38 18.57
C ILE A 128 -14.17 -0.14 18.73
N LEU A 129 -14.24 -0.64 19.96
CA LEU A 129 -14.26 -2.08 20.22
C LEU A 129 -15.59 -2.71 19.79
N GLY A 130 -16.70 -1.99 19.95
CA GLY A 130 -18.06 -2.48 19.70
C GLY A 130 -18.55 -3.47 20.76
N ARG A 131 -17.81 -3.59 21.88
CA ARG A 131 -18.06 -4.51 22.99
C ARG A 131 -17.22 -4.10 24.21
N PRO A 132 -17.56 -4.61 25.42
CA PRO A 132 -16.82 -4.30 26.63
C PRO A 132 -15.32 -4.68 26.54
N PHE A 133 -14.47 -3.90 27.19
CA PHE A 133 -13.03 -4.08 27.23
C PHE A 133 -12.65 -5.48 27.72
N ASP A 134 -13.27 -5.93 28.82
CA ASP A 134 -12.99 -7.24 29.42
C ASP A 134 -13.33 -8.41 28.49
N ALA A 135 -14.36 -8.24 27.65
CA ALA A 135 -14.71 -9.25 26.65
C ALA A 135 -13.65 -9.33 25.54
N VAL A 136 -13.05 -8.20 25.14
CA VAL A 136 -11.91 -8.19 24.21
C VAL A 136 -10.67 -8.79 24.86
N TRP A 137 -10.42 -8.46 26.13
CA TRP A 137 -9.30 -9.01 26.89
C TRP A 137 -9.37 -10.53 26.97
N ALA A 138 -10.54 -11.11 27.26
CA ALA A 138 -10.72 -12.57 27.28
C ALA A 138 -10.37 -13.24 25.93
N ASP A 139 -10.62 -12.58 24.80
CA ASP A 139 -10.18 -13.08 23.48
C ASP A 139 -8.66 -12.95 23.29
N CYS A 140 -8.06 -11.87 23.81
CA CYS A 140 -6.61 -11.71 23.82
C CYS A 140 -5.95 -12.82 24.65
N GLU A 141 -6.50 -13.16 25.81
CA GLU A 141 -6.01 -14.24 26.67
C GLU A 141 -6.01 -15.58 25.94
N LYS A 142 -7.12 -15.93 25.28
CA LYS A 142 -7.21 -17.15 24.44
C LYS A 142 -6.16 -17.13 23.33
N PHE A 143 -6.00 -16.01 22.63
CA PHE A 143 -5.03 -15.87 21.55
C PHE A 143 -3.59 -16.06 22.03
N PHE A 144 -3.20 -15.35 23.09
CA PHE A 144 -1.83 -15.39 23.61
C PHE A 144 -1.51 -16.69 24.34
N THR A 145 -2.49 -17.38 24.93
CA THR A 145 -2.30 -18.72 25.50
C THR A 145 -1.73 -19.71 24.48
N VAL A 146 -2.06 -19.55 23.19
CA VAL A 146 -1.55 -20.40 22.11
C VAL A 146 -0.34 -19.78 21.41
N ARG A 147 -0.37 -18.46 21.15
CA ARG A 147 0.61 -17.80 20.27
C ARG A 147 1.87 -17.32 20.99
N ASP A 148 1.72 -16.76 22.19
CA ASP A 148 2.82 -16.23 23.00
C ASP A 148 2.36 -16.07 24.47
N PRO A 149 2.42 -17.15 25.29
CA PRO A 149 1.94 -17.13 26.66
C PRO A 149 2.67 -16.14 27.57
N SER A 150 3.89 -15.71 27.18
CA SER A 150 4.72 -14.78 27.97
C SER A 150 4.07 -13.39 28.11
N GLN A 151 3.11 -13.06 27.24
CA GLN A 151 2.37 -11.81 27.31
C GLN A 151 1.40 -11.76 28.51
N LEU A 152 0.88 -12.90 28.98
CA LEU A 152 -0.17 -12.93 30.02
C LEU A 152 0.36 -12.52 31.40
N PRO A 153 1.48 -13.07 31.90
CA PRO A 153 2.04 -12.61 33.18
C PRO A 153 2.43 -11.13 33.15
N ARG A 154 2.93 -10.65 32.01
CA ARG A 154 3.27 -9.23 31.81
C ARG A 154 2.03 -8.35 31.89
N ALA A 155 0.94 -8.74 31.24
CA ALA A 155 -0.31 -8.00 31.26
C ALA A 155 -0.99 -8.01 32.65
N ALA A 156 -0.78 -9.07 33.43
CA ALA A 156 -1.24 -9.12 34.83
C ALA A 156 -0.44 -8.16 35.73
N ALA A 157 0.86 -8.00 35.48
CA ALA A 157 1.72 -7.10 36.26
C ALA A 157 1.68 -5.64 35.81
N ASP A 158 1.36 -5.39 34.53
CA ASP A 158 1.34 -4.05 33.92
C ASP A 158 -0.02 -3.78 33.23
N PRO A 159 -0.93 -3.01 33.89
CA PRO A 159 -2.21 -2.61 33.31
C PRO A 159 -2.08 -1.83 31.99
N ARG A 160 -0.96 -1.13 31.79
CA ARG A 160 -0.68 -0.40 30.55
C ARG A 160 -0.38 -1.36 29.41
N HIS A 161 0.37 -2.44 29.69
CA HIS A 161 0.62 -3.51 28.74
C HIS A 161 -0.68 -4.22 28.36
N ARG A 162 -1.55 -4.54 29.33
CA ARG A 162 -2.87 -5.12 29.06
C ARG A 162 -3.71 -4.24 28.12
N MET A 163 -3.74 -2.94 28.39
CA MET A 163 -4.41 -1.95 27.54
C MET A 163 -3.82 -1.92 26.12
N ALA A 164 -2.48 -1.94 25.97
CA ALA A 164 -1.82 -2.00 24.67
C ALA A 164 -2.23 -3.24 23.87
N LEU A 165 -2.30 -4.41 24.49
CA LEU A 165 -2.71 -5.65 23.83
C LEU A 165 -4.16 -5.57 23.30
N VAL A 166 -5.08 -4.98 24.08
CA VAL A 166 -6.47 -4.75 23.63
C VAL A 166 -6.54 -3.73 22.48
N PHE A 167 -5.72 -2.67 22.51
CA PHE A 167 -5.67 -1.70 21.41
C PHE A 167 -5.10 -2.33 20.14
N ARG A 168 -4.04 -3.15 20.27
CA ARG A 168 -3.44 -3.92 19.17
C ARG A 168 -4.41 -4.96 18.60
N TRP A 169 -5.30 -5.51 19.41
CA TRP A 169 -6.41 -6.34 18.92
C TRP A 169 -7.26 -5.56 17.93
N TYR A 170 -7.70 -4.34 18.24
CA TYR A 170 -8.48 -3.52 17.31
C TYR A 170 -7.71 -3.26 16.02
N LEU A 171 -6.44 -2.84 16.13
CA LEU A 171 -5.59 -2.57 14.96
C LEU A 171 -5.44 -3.81 14.06
N SER A 172 -5.28 -4.99 14.66
CA SER A 172 -5.15 -6.25 13.91
C SER A 172 -6.48 -6.67 13.27
N GLN A 173 -7.59 -6.52 14.01
CA GLN A 173 -8.91 -6.88 13.51
C GLN A 173 -9.39 -5.94 12.40
N ALA A 174 -9.05 -4.65 12.46
CA ALA A 174 -9.33 -3.67 11.41
C ALA A 174 -8.82 -4.10 10.03
N SER A 175 -7.63 -4.71 9.96
CA SER A 175 -7.11 -5.30 8.72
C SER A 175 -7.86 -6.56 8.32
N ARG A 176 -8.22 -7.43 9.29
CA ARG A 176 -8.96 -8.68 9.00
C ARG A 176 -10.37 -8.41 8.49
N TRP A 177 -11.08 -7.46 9.09
CA TRP A 177 -12.41 -7.02 8.64
C TRP A 177 -12.38 -6.49 7.22
N ALA A 178 -11.35 -5.70 6.88
CA ALA A 178 -11.16 -5.18 5.53
C ALA A 178 -10.95 -6.30 4.50
N THR A 179 -10.06 -7.25 4.81
CA THR A 179 -9.79 -8.43 3.98
C THR A 179 -11.03 -9.31 3.80
N ALA A 180 -11.77 -9.58 4.88
CA ALA A 180 -12.97 -10.41 4.85
C ALA A 180 -14.19 -9.69 4.25
N GLY A 181 -14.15 -8.37 4.12
CA GLY A 181 -15.29 -7.58 3.61
C GLY A 181 -16.45 -7.48 4.60
N GLU A 182 -16.17 -7.43 5.90
CA GLU A 182 -17.22 -7.33 6.93
C GLU A 182 -17.90 -5.96 6.89
N ALA A 183 -19.01 -5.87 6.16
CA ALA A 183 -19.72 -4.62 5.88
C ALA A 183 -20.11 -3.84 7.15
N GLN A 184 -20.45 -4.54 8.23
CA GLN A 184 -20.80 -3.92 9.53
C GLN A 184 -19.61 -3.19 10.18
N ARG A 185 -18.37 -3.56 9.82
CA ARG A 185 -17.12 -2.94 10.31
C ARG A 185 -16.43 -2.10 9.24
N LYS A 186 -17.13 -1.72 8.15
CA LYS A 186 -16.56 -0.90 7.06
C LYS A 186 -15.89 0.38 7.54
N THR A 187 -16.47 1.05 8.54
CA THR A 187 -15.90 2.28 9.11
C THR A 187 -14.62 2.05 9.92
N ASP A 188 -14.27 0.80 10.20
CA ASP A 188 -13.06 0.38 10.92
C ASP A 188 -12.01 -0.23 10.00
N PHE A 189 -12.25 -0.31 8.69
CA PHE A 189 -11.31 -0.96 7.78
C PHE A 189 -9.95 -0.27 7.79
N GLN A 190 -8.92 -1.03 8.15
CA GLN A 190 -7.53 -0.66 7.90
C GLN A 190 -7.18 -1.07 6.48
N VAL A 191 -7.03 -0.09 5.60
CA VAL A 191 -6.61 -0.30 4.21
C VAL A 191 -5.27 0.37 4.01
N TRP A 192 -4.21 -0.42 3.84
CA TRP A 192 -2.89 0.12 3.53
C TRP A 192 -2.92 0.75 2.15
N CYS A 193 -2.64 2.05 2.07
CA CYS A 193 -2.80 2.80 0.84
C CYS A 193 -1.93 4.04 0.91
N GLY A 194 -1.23 4.32 -0.19
CA GLY A 194 -0.50 5.57 -0.37
C GLY A 194 -1.05 6.45 -1.47
N PRO A 195 -0.57 7.70 -1.58
CA PRO A 195 -1.07 8.70 -2.53
C PRO A 195 -0.95 8.25 -3.99
N GLY A 196 -0.08 7.27 -4.26
CA GLY A 196 0.00 6.61 -5.57
C GLY A 196 -1.34 6.05 -6.05
N MET A 197 -2.25 5.61 -5.18
CA MET A 197 -3.58 5.18 -5.60
C MET A 197 -4.35 6.31 -6.29
N GLY A 198 -4.34 7.51 -5.70
CA GLY A 198 -5.00 8.67 -6.29
C GLY A 198 -4.39 9.10 -7.61
N ALA A 199 -3.06 9.03 -7.73
CA ALA A 199 -2.37 9.29 -9.00
C ALA A 199 -2.73 8.25 -10.07
N PHE A 200 -2.87 6.98 -9.69
CA PHE A 200 -3.33 5.92 -10.59
C PHE A 200 -4.78 6.14 -11.01
N ASN A 201 -5.69 6.42 -10.07
CA ASN A 201 -7.11 6.65 -10.36
C ASN A 201 -7.30 7.87 -11.27
N GLU A 202 -6.50 8.93 -11.09
CA GLU A 202 -6.55 10.09 -11.98
C GLU A 202 -6.06 9.74 -13.38
N TRP A 203 -4.99 8.95 -13.49
CA TRP A 203 -4.47 8.48 -14.77
C TRP A 203 -5.42 7.52 -15.50
N THR A 204 -6.21 6.72 -14.79
CA THR A 204 -7.17 5.77 -15.38
C THR A 204 -8.58 6.35 -15.58
N ARG A 205 -8.84 7.59 -15.15
CA ARG A 205 -10.15 8.24 -15.25
C ARG A 205 -10.67 8.28 -16.70
N GLY A 206 -11.93 7.93 -16.90
CA GLY A 206 -12.58 7.89 -18.20
C GLY A 206 -12.16 6.68 -19.07
N THR A 207 -11.38 5.75 -18.54
CA THR A 207 -10.89 4.56 -19.27
C THR A 207 -11.44 3.26 -18.68
N PHE A 208 -11.20 2.14 -19.35
CA PHE A 208 -11.63 0.84 -18.86
C PHE A 208 -10.99 0.45 -17.51
N LEU A 209 -9.85 1.02 -17.13
CA LEU A 209 -9.21 0.78 -15.82
C LEU A 209 -9.79 1.65 -14.69
N GLU A 210 -10.72 2.56 -14.99
CA GLU A 210 -11.49 3.26 -13.95
C GLU A 210 -12.30 2.25 -13.14
N ASP A 211 -12.94 1.29 -13.82
CA ASP A 211 -13.70 0.20 -13.21
C ASP A 211 -12.78 -0.79 -12.47
N PRO A 212 -12.91 -0.95 -11.14
CA PRO A 212 -12.11 -1.89 -10.37
C PRO A 212 -12.26 -3.35 -10.82
N SER A 213 -13.40 -3.74 -11.43
CA SER A 213 -13.60 -5.11 -11.94
C SER A 213 -12.72 -5.42 -13.16
N ARG A 214 -12.24 -4.37 -13.84
CA ARG A 214 -11.38 -4.42 -15.02
C ARG A 214 -9.89 -4.29 -14.68
N ARG A 215 -9.56 -4.06 -13.40
CA ARG A 215 -8.17 -3.96 -12.93
C ARG A 215 -7.57 -5.35 -12.74
N CYS A 216 -6.90 -5.85 -13.76
CA CYS A 216 -6.07 -7.06 -13.70
C CYS A 216 -4.60 -6.68 -13.45
N LEU A 217 -3.92 -7.42 -12.57
CA LEU A 217 -2.52 -7.16 -12.20
C LEU A 217 -1.61 -7.08 -13.43
N ALA A 218 -1.72 -8.06 -14.34
CA ALA A 218 -0.90 -8.11 -15.55
C ALA A 218 -1.19 -6.92 -16.48
N THR A 219 -2.46 -6.59 -16.69
CA THR A 219 -2.87 -5.45 -17.52
C THR A 219 -2.36 -4.13 -16.97
N VAL A 220 -2.47 -3.92 -15.65
CA VAL A 220 -1.95 -2.73 -14.97
C VAL A 220 -0.43 -2.64 -15.13
N ALA A 221 0.30 -3.71 -14.81
CA ALA A 221 1.76 -3.73 -14.92
C ALA A 221 2.24 -3.46 -16.36
N ARG A 222 1.60 -4.08 -17.36
CA ARG A 222 1.92 -3.87 -18.77
C ARG A 222 1.67 -2.43 -19.21
N ASN A 223 0.55 -1.83 -18.81
CA ASN A 223 0.26 -0.44 -19.15
C ASN A 223 1.25 0.54 -18.51
N LEU A 224 1.62 0.33 -17.24
CA LEU A 224 2.63 1.15 -16.56
C LEU A 224 3.99 1.09 -17.29
N MET A 225 4.43 -0.12 -17.66
CA MET A 225 5.70 -0.32 -18.35
C MET A 225 5.69 0.17 -19.80
N TYR A 226 4.64 -0.17 -20.56
CA TYR A 226 4.48 0.26 -21.95
C TYR A 226 4.44 1.79 -22.02
N GLY A 227 3.63 2.40 -21.16
CA GLY A 227 3.52 3.84 -21.11
C GLY A 227 4.83 4.54 -20.76
N ALA A 228 5.59 3.99 -19.82
CA ALA A 228 6.92 4.51 -19.50
C ALA A 228 7.88 4.43 -20.69
N ALA A 229 7.83 3.34 -21.46
CA ALA A 229 8.63 3.20 -22.66
C ALA A 229 8.26 4.23 -23.74
N VAL A 230 6.98 4.55 -23.91
CA VAL A 230 6.51 5.61 -24.82
C VAL A 230 7.06 6.97 -24.38
N LEU A 231 6.94 7.31 -23.09
CA LEU A 231 7.46 8.57 -22.53
C LEU A 231 8.96 8.71 -22.77
N LYS A 232 9.75 7.68 -22.43
CA LYS A 232 11.20 7.70 -22.63
C LYS A 232 11.58 7.80 -24.11
N ARG A 233 10.84 7.16 -25.02
CA ARG A 233 11.07 7.28 -26.46
C ARG A 233 10.85 8.71 -26.94
N ALA A 234 9.76 9.35 -26.49
CA ALA A 234 9.47 10.73 -26.84
C ALA A 234 10.51 11.69 -26.27
N GLU A 235 10.96 11.48 -25.03
CA GLU A 235 12.04 12.25 -24.42
C GLU A 235 13.32 12.19 -25.26
N VAL A 236 13.74 10.99 -25.68
CA VAL A 236 14.90 10.82 -26.57
C VAL A 236 14.70 11.53 -27.91
N ALA A 237 13.51 11.44 -28.51
CA ALA A 237 13.22 12.11 -29.78
C ALA A 237 13.35 13.64 -29.65
N VAL A 238 12.82 14.22 -28.57
CA VAL A 238 12.94 15.67 -28.29
C VAL A 238 14.40 16.06 -28.08
N LEU A 239 15.18 15.27 -27.34
CA LEU A 239 16.63 15.49 -27.17
C LEU A 239 17.39 15.40 -28.51
N CYS A 240 16.88 14.65 -29.48
CA CYS A 240 17.39 14.59 -30.85
C CYS A 240 16.84 15.69 -31.78
N GLY A 241 16.12 16.67 -31.26
CA GLY A 241 15.62 17.82 -32.01
C GLY A 241 14.23 17.65 -32.62
N ALA A 242 13.49 16.60 -32.28
CA ALA A 242 12.08 16.51 -32.66
C ALA A 242 11.26 17.58 -31.92
N THR A 243 10.36 18.24 -32.63
CA THR A 243 9.42 19.23 -32.08
C THR A 243 8.02 18.61 -31.97
N GLY A 244 7.33 18.85 -30.86
CA GLY A 244 5.95 18.39 -30.67
C GLY A 244 5.54 18.33 -29.21
N GLU A 245 4.26 18.03 -28.96
CA GLU A 245 3.73 17.80 -27.61
C GLU A 245 4.21 16.47 -27.05
N SER A 246 4.36 16.38 -25.72
CA SER A 246 4.61 15.10 -25.04
C SER A 246 3.45 14.14 -25.30
N PRO A 247 3.72 12.85 -25.56
CA PRO A 247 2.67 11.89 -25.86
C PRO A 247 1.74 11.74 -24.66
N ARG A 248 0.42 11.75 -24.92
CA ARG A 248 -0.56 11.30 -23.94
C ARG A 248 -0.50 9.79 -23.84
N VAL A 249 -0.39 9.29 -22.61
CA VAL A 249 -0.23 7.87 -22.33
C VAL A 249 -1.42 7.40 -21.53
N GLU A 250 -2.43 6.91 -22.24
CA GLU A 250 -3.65 6.36 -21.65
C GLU A 250 -3.56 4.84 -21.53
N PRO A 251 -4.29 4.22 -20.59
CA PRO A 251 -4.49 2.78 -20.57
C PRO A 251 -4.96 2.21 -21.90
N LEU A 252 -4.30 1.15 -22.36
CA LEU A 252 -4.63 0.37 -23.53
C LEU A 252 -5.06 -1.04 -23.12
N GLU A 253 -5.99 -1.61 -23.87
CA GLU A 253 -6.35 -3.02 -23.74
C GLU A 253 -5.11 -3.91 -24.00
N PRO A 254 -4.96 -5.06 -23.32
CA PRO A 254 -3.80 -5.94 -23.45
C PRO A 254 -3.42 -6.27 -24.89
N GLU A 255 -4.42 -6.56 -25.73
CA GLU A 255 -4.25 -6.95 -27.14
C GLU A 255 -3.68 -5.81 -27.97
N GLU A 256 -4.03 -4.56 -27.66
CA GLU A 256 -3.50 -3.38 -28.34
C GLU A 256 -2.04 -3.14 -27.95
N ILE A 257 -1.67 -3.38 -26.69
CA ILE A 257 -0.25 -3.37 -26.28
C ILE A 257 0.52 -4.45 -27.02
N ASP A 258 -0.04 -5.66 -27.15
CA ASP A 258 0.61 -6.76 -27.88
C ASP A 258 0.80 -6.41 -29.35
N ARG A 259 -0.22 -5.85 -30.00
CA ARG A 259 -0.14 -5.38 -31.39
C ARG A 259 0.94 -4.31 -31.58
N ARG A 260 1.06 -3.35 -30.67
CA ARG A 260 2.06 -2.27 -30.77
C ARG A 260 3.48 -2.71 -30.41
N CYS A 261 3.61 -3.73 -29.57
CA CYS A 261 4.89 -4.34 -29.22
C CYS A 261 5.35 -5.41 -30.22
N ALA A 262 4.44 -5.94 -31.04
CA ALA A 262 4.79 -6.84 -32.13
C ALA A 262 5.75 -6.12 -33.08
N LEU A 263 6.98 -6.63 -33.15
CA LEU A 263 7.95 -6.18 -34.13
C LEU A 263 7.37 -6.40 -35.54
N PRO A 264 7.50 -5.45 -36.47
CA PRO A 264 7.07 -5.68 -37.85
C PRO A 264 7.80 -6.92 -38.40
N ALA A 265 7.04 -7.78 -39.06
CA ALA A 265 7.55 -8.96 -39.75
C ALA A 265 8.68 -8.53 -40.70
N GLY A 266 9.93 -8.90 -40.37
CA GLY A 266 11.12 -8.54 -41.15
C GLY A 266 12.26 -7.90 -40.35
N SER A 267 12.05 -7.44 -39.12
CA SER A 267 13.10 -6.79 -38.31
C SER A 267 14.09 -7.74 -37.62
N ALA A 268 13.93 -9.07 -37.77
CA ALA A 268 14.82 -10.08 -37.19
C ALA A 268 16.13 -10.34 -37.96
N SER A 269 16.43 -9.59 -39.03
CA SER A 269 17.52 -9.92 -39.97
C SER A 269 18.86 -9.17 -39.76
N ALA A 270 19.02 -8.28 -38.77
CA ALA A 270 20.20 -7.41 -38.71
C ALA A 270 21.20 -7.68 -37.56
N ARG A 271 21.16 -8.83 -36.89
CA ARG A 271 22.17 -9.18 -35.86
C ARG A 271 22.62 -10.63 -35.95
N ALA A 272 23.32 -10.96 -37.03
CA ALA A 272 24.21 -12.12 -37.11
C ALA A 272 25.27 -11.90 -38.21
N SER A 273 26.12 -10.89 -38.07
CA SER A 273 27.40 -10.76 -38.79
C SER A 273 28.14 -9.50 -38.33
N ALA A 274 28.89 -9.63 -37.24
CA ALA A 274 30.13 -8.90 -36.94
C ALA A 274 30.78 -9.58 -35.73
#